data_AF-A0A651HMJ9-F1
#
_entry.id   AF-A0A651HMJ9-F1
#
_cell.length_a   1.000
_cell.length_b   1.000
_cell.length_c   1.000
_cell.angle_alpha   90.00
_cell.angle_beta   90.00
_cell.angle_gamma   90.00
#
_symmetry.space_group_name_H-M   'P 1'
#
loop_
_entity.id
_entity.type
_entity.pdbx_description
1 polymer ?
#
loop_
_entity_poly.entity_id
_entity_poly.type
_entity_poly.pdbx_seq_one_letter_code
_entity_poly.pdbx_strand_id
1 'polypeptide(L)' 'MNTLRIGELERRDLIIHLLNPEHESVLSWRVRSAWPSRLAGPELDAMSGTVAFEAMEVVYEGVRVVGGP' A
#
# COMPACT_ATOMS: atom_id res chain seq x y z
N MET A 1 3.05 6.13 -15.93
CA MET A 1 4.39 6.50 -15.43
C MET A 1 5.04 5.21 -14.94
N ASN A 2 6.09 4.72 -15.59
CA ASN A 2 6.77 3.46 -15.23
C ASN A 2 7.98 3.81 -14.35
N THR A 3 7.91 3.54 -13.04
CA THR A 3 8.89 4.01 -12.03
C THR A 3 9.96 2.98 -11.69
N LEU A 4 9.94 1.81 -12.32
CA LEU A 4 10.94 0.76 -12.11
C LEU A 4 11.98 0.81 -13.24
N ARG A 5 13.07 1.55 -13.03
CA ARG A 5 14.30 1.43 -13.82
C ARG A 5 15.28 0.55 -13.06
N ILE A 6 15.96 -0.34 -13.76
CA ILE A 6 17.02 -1.16 -13.16
C ILE A 6 18.08 -0.20 -12.58
N GLY A 7 18.19 -0.15 -11.25
CA GLY A 7 19.12 0.72 -10.51
C GLY A 7 18.51 1.94 -9.81
N GLU A 8 17.27 2.33 -10.10
CA GLU A 8 16.58 3.45 -9.44
C GLU A 8 15.36 2.93 -8.66
N LEU A 9 15.58 2.56 -7.39
CA LEU A 9 14.51 2.18 -6.48
C LEU A 9 13.92 3.46 -5.84
N GLU A 10 12.78 3.90 -6.36
CA GLU A 10 12.05 5.04 -5.80
C GLU A 10 11.41 4.65 -4.46
N ARG A 11 11.80 5.33 -3.37
CA ARG A 11 11.22 5.15 -2.04
C ARG A 11 10.19 6.24 -1.77
N ARG A 12 9.03 5.88 -1.20
CA ARG A 12 7.96 6.82 -0.86
C ARG A 12 7.48 6.64 0.57
N ASP A 13 7.16 7.73 1.24
CA ASP A 13 6.42 7.66 2.50
C ASP A 13 4.95 7.32 2.22
N LEU A 14 4.36 6.47 3.06
CA LEU A 14 2.94 6.13 3.01
C LEU A 14 2.25 6.57 4.31
N ILE A 15 0.97 6.93 4.20
CA ILE A 15 0.12 7.20 5.37
C ILE A 15 -1.14 6.37 5.23
N ILE A 16 -1.43 5.56 6.25
CA ILE A 16 -2.64 4.75 6.34
C ILE A 16 -3.51 5.37 7.42
N HIS A 17 -4.75 5.72 7.09
CA HIS A 17 -5.69 6.33 8.02
C HIS A 17 -6.78 5.32 8.39
N LEU A 18 -7.02 5.16 9.69
CA LEU A 18 -8.29 4.63 10.19
C LEU A 18 -9.26 5.80 10.34
N LEU A 19 -10.44 5.66 9.72
CA LEU A 19 -11.46 6.71 9.70
C LEU A 19 -12.64 6.34 10.62
N ASN A 20 -13.27 7.35 11.22
CA ASN A 20 -14.57 7.23 11.88
C ASN A 20 -15.73 7.28 10.82
N PRO A 21 -17.00 7.10 11.22
CA PRO A 21 -18.14 7.20 10.29
C PRO A 21 -18.26 8.55 9.56
N GLU A 22 -17.78 9.63 10.18
CA GLU A 22 -17.71 10.98 9.63
C GLU A 22 -16.56 11.15 8.62
N HIS A 23 -15.79 10.09 8.34
CA HIS A 23 -14.61 10.06 7.47
C HIS A 23 -13.41 10.88 7.96
N GLU A 24 -13.33 11.14 9.27
CA GLU A 24 -12.22 11.80 9.94
C GLU A 24 -11.21 10.77 10.46
N SER A 25 -9.92 11.09 10.37
CA SER A 25 -8.87 10.18 10.83
C SER A 25 -8.78 10.16 12.36
N VAL A 26 -8.98 8.99 12.95
CA VAL A 26 -8.85 8.75 14.40
C VAL A 26 -7.52 8.10 14.78
N LEU A 27 -6.85 7.48 13.81
CA LEU A 27 -5.53 6.88 13.97
C LEU A 27 -4.83 6.86 12.62
N SER A 28 -3.53 7.11 12.61
CA SER A 28 -2.73 7.07 11.39
C SER A 28 -1.45 6.27 11.59
N TRP A 29 -1.06 5.49 10.59
CA TRP A 29 0.27 4.89 10.50
C TRP A 29 1.06 5.63 9.44
N ARG A 30 2.20 6.20 9.83
CA ARG A 30 3.15 6.77 8.88
C ARG A 30 4.29 5.77 8.65
N VAL A 31 4.33 5.25 7.43
CA VAL A 31 5.35 4.32 6.94
C VAL A 31 6.41 5.13 6.20
N ARG A 32 7.67 5.00 6.60
CA ARG A 32 8.79 5.75 6.03
C ARG A 32 9.50 4.93 4.97
N SER A 33 9.83 5.58 3.86
CA SER A 33 10.74 5.04 2.83
C SER A 33 10.32 3.63 2.39
N ALA A 34 9.12 3.52 1.84
CA ALA A 34 8.52 2.27 1.40
C ALA A 34 8.69 2.07 -0.12
N TRP A 35 8.83 0.82 -0.56
CA TRP A 35 8.92 0.45 -1.99
C TRP A 35 8.31 -0.92 -2.25
N PRO A 36 7.79 -1.19 -3.46
CA PRO A 36 7.21 -2.48 -3.80
C PRO A 36 8.29 -3.57 -3.87
N SER A 37 8.00 -4.73 -3.29
CA SER A 37 8.82 -5.94 -3.37
C SER A 37 8.17 -7.02 -4.24
N ARG A 38 6.85 -6.98 -4.38
CA ARG A 38 6.06 -7.89 -5.22
C ARG A 38 4.80 -7.19 -5.71
N LEU A 39 4.40 -7.52 -6.94
CA LEU A 39 3.10 -7.20 -7.50
C LEU A 39 2.55 -8.49 -8.13
N ALA A 40 1.36 -8.91 -7.70
CA ALA A 40 0.63 -10.04 -8.24
C ALA A 40 -0.66 -9.54 -8.89
N GLY A 41 -0.87 -9.93 -10.15
CA GLY A 41 -2.11 -9.65 -10.87
C GLY A 41 -3.25 -10.59 -10.46
N PRO A 42 -4.46 -10.36 -10.98
CA PRO A 42 -5.60 -11.22 -10.71
C PRO A 42 -5.41 -12.61 -11.32
N GLU A 43 -6.00 -13.63 -10.68
CA GLU A 43 -6.14 -14.95 -11.27
C GLU A 43 -7.23 -14.91 -12.36
N LEU A 44 -6.88 -15.42 -13.54
CA LEU A 44 -7.81 -15.50 -14.68
C LEU A 44 -8.41 -16.89 -14.74
N ASP A 45 -9.53 -17.07 -14.04
CA ASP A 45 -10.29 -18.32 -14.01
C ASP A 45 -11.73 -18.08 -14.49
N ALA A 46 -12.11 -18.75 -15.58
CA ALA A 46 -13.45 -18.64 -16.17
C ALA A 46 -14.53 -19.39 -15.38
N MET A 47 -14.13 -20.26 -14.44
CA MET A 47 -15.04 -21.06 -13.62
C MET A 47 -15.34 -20.42 -12.26
N SER A 48 -14.52 -19.46 -11.83
CA SER A 48 -14.68 -18.79 -10.54
C SER A 48 -15.44 -17.47 -10.70
N GLY A 49 -16.29 -17.14 -9.73
CA GLY A 49 -17.01 -15.86 -9.65
C GLY A 49 -16.30 -14.81 -8.79
N THR A 50 -15.00 -14.98 -8.56
CA THR A 50 -14.24 -14.12 -7.64
C THR A 50 -13.95 -12.76 -8.26
N VAL A 51 -13.91 -11.72 -7.44
CA VAL A 51 -13.51 -10.39 -7.87
C VAL A 51 -12.03 -10.40 -8.24
N ALA A 52 -11.70 -9.90 -9.44
CA ALA A 52 -10.32 -9.67 -9.84
C ALA A 52 -9.72 -8.52 -9.04
N PHE A 53 -8.59 -8.75 -8.38
CA PHE A 53 -7.83 -7.72 -7.69
C PHE A 53 -6.32 -7.90 -7.93
N GLU A 54 -5.57 -6.84 -7.73
CA GLU A 54 -4.11 -6.86 -7.70
C GLU A 54 -3.64 -6.82 -6.24
N ALA A 55 -2.56 -7.53 -5.94
CA ALA A 55 -1.92 -7.52 -4.64
C ALA A 55 -0.49 -6.98 -4.74
N MET A 56 -0.18 -5.95 -3.96
CA MET A 56 1.16 -5.37 -3.89
C MET A 56 1.71 -5.52 -2.47
N GLU A 57 2.92 -6.07 -2.37
CA GLU A 57 3.66 -6.14 -1.12
C GLU A 57 4.72 -5.06 -1.07
N VAL A 58 4.75 -4.33 0.04
CA VAL A 58 5.65 -3.19 0.24
C VAL A 58 6.60 -3.50 1.39
N VAL A 59 7.88 -3.24 1.16
CA VAL A 59 8.91 -3.23 2.20
C VAL A 59 9.17 -1.79 2.62
N TYR A 60 9.49 -1.57 3.89
CA TYR A 60 9.67 -0.25 4.47
C TYR A 60 10.79 -0.23 5.52
N GLU A 61 11.32 0.95 5.80
CA GLU A 61 12.41 1.14 6.76
C GLU A 61 11.93 1.50 8.17
N GLY A 62 10.70 1.99 8.31
CA GLY A 62 10.10 2.22 9.61
C GLY A 62 8.62 2.52 9.55
N VAL A 63 7.92 2.26 10.65
CA VAL A 63 6.51 2.61 10.83
C VAL A 63 6.34 3.26 12.19
N ARG A 64 5.54 4.33 12.24
CA ARG A 64 5.12 4.95 13.50
C ARG A 64 3.62 5.17 13.53
N VAL A 65 3.04 4.99 14.70
CA VAL A 65 1.67 5.39 14.98
C VAL A 65 1.66 6.88 15.24
N VAL A 66 0.79 7.60 14.55
CA VAL A 66 0.45 9.00 14.78
C VAL A 66 -0.98 8.97 15.30
N GLY A 67 -1.18 9.37 16.56
CA GLY A 67 -2.53 9.50 17.11
C GLY A 67 -3.37 10.43 16.25
N GLY A 68 -4.68 10.17 16.17
CA GLY A 68 -5.64 11.18 15.72
C GLY A 68 -5.59 12.41 16.63
N PRO A 69 -6.35 13.48 16.30
CA PRO A 69 -6.54 14.58 17.24
C PRO A 69 -6.90 14.09 18.66
#